data_AF-A0A920HF04-F1
#
_entry.id   AF-A0A920HF04-F1
#
_cell.length_a   1.000
_cell.length_b   1.000
_cell.length_c   1.000
_cell.angle_alpha   90.00
_cell.angle_beta   90.00
_cell.angle_gamma   90.00
#
_symmetry.space_group_name_H-M   'P 1'
#
loop_
_entity.id
_entity.type
_entity.pdbx_description
1 polymer ?
#
loop_
_entity_poly.entity_id
_entity_poly.type
_entity_poly.pdbx_seq_one_letter_code
_entity_poly.pdbx_strand_id
1 'polypeptide(L)' 'MILPILAYGHPILRKKCKSIEENSKEIKSLISNMWETMYNAEGVGLAAPQVGVNKKYL' A
#
# COMPACT_ATOMS: atom_id res chain seq x y z
N MET A 1 5.47 -2.13 10.67
CA MET A 1 4.52 -3.23 10.97
C MET A 1 4.10 -3.91 9.69
N ILE A 2 3.88 -5.22 9.76
CA ILE A 2 3.30 -6.01 8.65
C ILE A 2 1.81 -5.67 8.51
N LEU A 3 1.40 -5.34 7.29
CA LEU A 3 0.03 -4.99 6.92
C LEU A 3 -0.68 -6.21 6.29
N PRO A 4 -2.00 -6.36 6.46
CA PRO A 4 -2.74 -7.41 5.79
C PRO A 4 -2.79 -7.16 4.28
N ILE A 5 -2.41 -8.16 3.49
CA ILE A 5 -2.55 -8.12 2.02
C ILE A 5 -3.95 -8.59 1.66
N LEU A 6 -4.69 -7.74 0.95
CA LEU A 6 -6.04 -8.02 0.51
C LEU A 6 -6.05 -9.02 -0.65
N ALA A 7 -6.87 -10.06 -0.51
CA ALA A 7 -7.08 -11.06 -1.53
C ALA A 7 -7.97 -10.53 -2.67
N TYR A 8 -7.95 -11.27 -3.79
CA TYR A 8 -8.81 -11.02 -4.94
C TYR A 8 -10.29 -10.91 -4.54
N GLY A 9 -11.01 -9.99 -5.19
CA GLY A 9 -12.43 -9.72 -4.91
C GLY A 9 -12.67 -8.51 -4.00
N HIS A 10 -11.65 -8.04 -3.28
CA HIS A 10 -11.81 -6.84 -2.47
C HIS A 10 -12.05 -5.58 -3.35
N PRO A 11 -13.11 -4.79 -3.12
CA PRO A 11 -13.54 -3.72 -4.03
C PRO A 11 -12.49 -2.61 -4.19
N ILE A 12 -11.64 -2.38 -3.18
CA ILE A 12 -10.58 -1.37 -3.25
C ILE A 12 -9.54 -1.67 -4.35
N LEU A 13 -9.33 -2.94 -4.69
CA LEU A 13 -8.35 -3.35 -5.70
C LEU A 13 -8.74 -2.94 -7.12
N ARG A 14 -10.01 -2.52 -7.31
CA ARG A 14 -10.54 -1.99 -8.58
C ARG A 14 -10.76 -0.48 -8.55
N LYS A 15 -10.51 0.20 -7.42
CA LYS A 15 -10.69 1.64 -7.29
C LYS A 15 -9.46 2.39 -7.82
N LYS A 16 -9.71 3.54 -8.44
CA LYS A 16 -8.64 4.46 -8.85
C LYS A 16 -8.07 5.15 -7.60
N CYS A 17 -6.75 5.08 -7.45
CA CYS A 17 -6.02 5.74 -6.36
C CYS A 17 -6.09 7.26 -6.46
N LYS A 18 -6.29 7.91 -5.31
CA LYS A 18 -6.23 9.37 -5.17
C LYS A 18 -4.78 9.82 -5.04
N SER A 19 -4.41 10.90 -5.73
CA SER A 19 -3.08 11.50 -5.60
C SER A 19 -2.90 12.12 -4.21
N ILE A 20 -1.67 12.06 -3.69
CA ILE A 20 -1.29 12.64 -2.40
C ILE A 20 0.04 13.41 -2.53
N GLU A 21 0.25 14.38 -1.66
CA GLU A 21 1.53 15.09 -1.56
C GLU A 21 2.57 14.23 -0.86
N GLU A 22 3.78 14.17 -1.43
CA GLU A 22 4.88 13.28 -1.02
C GLU A 22 5.33 13.46 0.43
N ASN A 23 5.21 14.68 0.98
CA ASN A 23 5.85 15.07 2.23
C ASN A 23 5.02 14.84 3.52
N SER A 24 3.89 14.14 3.45
CA SER A 24 3.15 13.82 4.68
C SER A 24 3.87 12.75 5.52
N LYS A 25 3.97 12.95 6.84
CA LYS A 25 4.58 11.99 7.78
C LYS A 25 3.94 10.60 7.71
N GLU A 26 2.64 10.56 7.41
CA GLU A 26 1.86 9.33 7.23
C GLU A 26 2.37 8.46 6.07
N ILE A 27 2.80 9.08 4.95
CA ILE A 27 3.31 8.36 3.78
C ILE A 27 4.61 7.65 4.10
N LYS A 28 5.53 8.32 4.81
CA LYS A 28 6.81 7.71 5.19
C LYS A 28 6.60 6.46 6.03
N SER A 29 5.67 6.51 6.98
CA SER A 29 5.31 5.35 7.80
C SER A 29 4.65 4.24 6.96
N LEU A 30 3.73 4.60 6.06
CA LEU A 30 3.08 3.64 5.16
C LEU A 30 4.10 2.93 4.25
N ILE A 31 5.03 3.67 3.64
CA ILE A 31 6.08 3.10 2.78
C ILE A 31 6.93 2.11 3.57
N SER A 32 7.37 2.48 4.77
CA SER A 32 8.15 1.59 5.64
C SER A 32 7.40 0.29 5.97
N ASN A 33 6.11 0.39 6.30
CA ASN A 33 5.26 -0.78 6.58
C ASN A 33 5.06 -1.65 5.33
N MET A 34 4.91 -1.04 4.15
CA MET A 34 4.74 -1.76 2.88
C MET A 34 5.99 -2.53 2.48
N TRP A 35 7.19 -1.97 2.71
CA TRP A 35 8.45 -2.69 2.48
C TRP A 35 8.54 -3.94 3.37
N GLU A 36 8.30 -3.78 4.67
CA GLU A 36 8.31 -4.89 5.63
C GLU A 36 7.29 -5.98 5.22
N THR A 37 6.08 -5.58 4.83
CA THR A 37 5.02 -6.48 4.37
C THR A 37 5.42 -7.22 3.09
N MET A 38 6.01 -6.52 2.12
CA MET A 38 6.43 -7.11 0.86
C MET A 38 7.51 -8.18 1.07
N TYR A 39 8.52 -7.89 1.89
CA TYR A 39 9.56 -8.85 2.22
C TYR A 39 9.01 -10.05 3.00
N ASN A 40 8.10 -9.82 3.95
CA ASN A 40 7.48 -10.90 4.71
C ASN A 40 6.63 -11.83 3.83
N ALA A 41 6.00 -11.30 2.78
CA ALA A 41 5.22 -12.07 1.82
C ALA A 41 6.05 -12.64 0.65
N GLU A 42 7.39 -12.55 0.72
CA GLU A 42 8.31 -12.99 -0.34
C GLU A 42 7.98 -12.36 -1.73
N GLY A 43 7.46 -11.13 -1.72
CA GLY A 43 7.05 -10.39 -2.90
C GLY A 43 8.16 -9.52 -3.49
N VAL A 44 7.96 -9.08 -4.74
CA VAL A 44 8.87 -8.18 -5.46
C VAL A 44 8.32 -6.75 -5.64
N GLY A 45 7.04 -6.56 -5.34
CA GLY A 45 6.37 -5.26 -5.41
C GLY A 45 5.04 -5.28 -4.66
N LEU A 46 4.70 -4.15 -4.04
CA LEU A 46 3.45 -3.98 -3.29
C LEU A 46 2.92 -2.56 -3.48
N ALA A 47 1.65 -2.45 -3.89
CA ALA A 47 0.96 -1.18 -4.08
C ALA A 47 0.05 -0.88 -2.87
N ALA A 48 -0.10 0.40 -2.52
CA ALA A 48 -0.95 0.87 -1.43
C ALA A 48 -2.38 0.28 -1.41
N PRO A 49 -3.11 0.11 -2.54
CA PRO A 49 -4.44 -0.49 -2.51
C PRO A 49 -4.43 -1.96 -2.06
N GLN A 50 -3.33 -2.69 -2.24
CA GLN A 50 -3.21 -4.09 -1.79
C GLN A 50 -3.18 -4.22 -0.27
N VAL A 51 -2.87 -3.14 0.45
CA VAL A 51 -2.94 -3.06 1.92
C VAL A 51 -4.08 -2.15 2.40
N GLY A 52 -5.11 -1.95 1.56
CA GLY A 52 -6.32 -1.21 1.94
C GLY A 52 -6.20 0.32 1.85
N VAL A 53 -5.12 0.86 1.29
CA VAL A 53 -4.90 2.31 1.18
C VAL A 53 -5.11 2.80 -0.25
N ASN A 54 -6.19 3.54 -0.49
CA ASN A 54 -6.51 4.08 -1.83
C ASN A 54 -5.78 5.40 -2.15
N LYS A 55 -4.44 5.40 -2.05
CA LYS A 55 -3.59 6.56 -2.31
C LYS A 55 -2.49 6.18 -3.32
N LYS A 56 -2.08 7.12 -4.16
CA LYS A 56 -0.91 7.00 -5.03
C LYS A 56 -0.04 8.24 -4.90
N TYR A 57 1.27 8.03 -4.86
CA TYR A 57 2.25 9.07 -5.14
C TYR A 57 2.87 8.72 -6.51
N LEU A 58 3.21 9.76 -7.28
CA LEU A 58 3.99 9.65 -8.52
C LEU A 58 5.37 10.22 -8.24
#